data_AF-A0A453TBP6-F1
#
_entry.id   AF-A0A453TBP6-F1
#
_cell.length_a   1.000
_cell.length_b   1.000
_cell.length_c   1.000
_cell.angle_alpha   90.00
_cell.angle_beta   90.00
_cell.angle_gamma   90.00
#
_symmetry.space_group_name_H-M   'P 1'
#
loop_
_entity.id
_entity.type
_entity.pdbx_description
1 polymer ?
#
loop_
_entity_poly.entity_id
_entity_poly.type
_entity_poly.pdbx_seq_one_letter_code
_entity_poly.pdbx_strand_id
1 'polypeptide(L)'
;LDIVRKHGLEISQPGLDATNGTTNYDITIKRNDSEIHKTDAARESCRDVHKPPCSGFVEVMAPVFSRDAWRCVWHMIQNDFVHAWGLDSNIWRCVHDPEEQIGIVDAQYLVHHAVPTLQGQGEKEKEGGRSEVRARQFEEMRAFRSRVSDADDELANRTSSIQN
;
A
#
# COMPACT_ATOMS: atom_id res chain seq x y z
N LEU A 1 -2.05 19.24 4.58
CA LEU A 1 -3.45 18.74 4.71
C LEU A 1 -4.39 19.36 3.68
N ASP A 2 -4.22 20.64 3.32
CA ASP A 2 -5.14 21.31 2.39
C ASP A 2 -5.19 20.66 1.00
N ILE A 3 -4.04 20.22 0.46
CA ILE A 3 -3.99 19.50 -0.84
C ILE A 3 -4.79 18.20 -0.77
N VAL A 4 -4.57 17.37 0.26
CA VAL A 4 -5.29 16.11 0.48
C VAL A 4 -6.81 16.35 0.55
N ARG A 5 -7.25 17.36 1.31
CA ARG A 5 -8.67 17.71 1.45
C ARG A 5 -9.26 18.28 0.15
N LYS A 6 -8.52 19.15 -0.55
CA LYS A 6 -8.91 19.76 -1.83
C LYS A 6 -9.20 18.68 -2.90
N HIS A 7 -8.43 17.61 -2.89
CA HIS A 7 -8.52 16.52 -3.87
C HIS A 7 -9.34 15.31 -3.40
N GLY A 8 -9.93 15.38 -2.20
CA GLY A 8 -10.78 14.30 -1.67
C GLY A 8 -10.03 13.00 -1.41
N LEU A 9 -8.72 13.07 -1.13
CA LEU A 9 -7.91 11.88 -0.89
C LEU A 9 -8.16 11.35 0.53
N GLU A 10 -8.61 10.10 0.61
CA GLU A 10 -8.78 9.36 1.86
C GLU A 10 -7.51 8.58 2.23
N ILE A 11 -6.75 8.17 1.22
CA ILE A 11 -5.44 7.54 1.38
C ILE A 11 -4.46 8.25 0.47
N SER A 12 -3.29 8.59 0.97
CA SER A 12 -2.27 9.24 0.17
C SER A 12 -0.87 8.92 0.63
N GLN A 13 0.13 9.25 -0.18
CA GLN A 13 1.52 9.36 0.26
C GLN A 13 2.20 10.53 -0.46
N PRO A 14 3.32 11.06 0.07
CA PRO A 14 4.16 11.96 -0.71
C PRO A 14 4.78 11.25 -1.92
N GLY A 15 5.11 12.00 -2.97
CA GLY A 15 5.85 11.48 -4.12
C GLY A 15 7.26 11.01 -3.73
N LEU A 16 7.74 9.96 -4.37
CA LEU A 16 9.10 9.48 -4.20
C LEU A 16 10.04 10.16 -5.19
N ASP A 17 11.17 10.63 -4.68
CA ASP A 17 12.27 11.12 -5.51
C ASP A 17 13.05 9.94 -6.10
N ALA A 18 12.81 9.64 -7.37
CA ALA A 18 13.49 8.59 -8.13
C ALA A 18 14.94 8.94 -8.52
N THR A 19 15.39 10.19 -8.33
CA THR A 19 16.77 10.59 -8.66
C THR A 19 17.75 10.26 -7.54
N ASN A 20 17.31 10.40 -6.29
CA ASN A 20 18.13 10.22 -5.10
C ASN A 20 17.75 8.98 -4.26
N GLY A 21 16.64 8.33 -4.60
CA GLY A 21 16.08 7.19 -3.87
C GLY A 21 15.73 5.99 -4.74
N THR A 22 15.27 4.93 -4.10
CA THR A 22 14.79 3.69 -4.73
C THR A 22 13.28 3.72 -4.81
N THR A 23 12.74 3.34 -5.96
CA THR A 23 11.29 3.27 -6.19
C THR A 23 10.92 1.89 -6.70
N ASN A 24 9.91 1.26 -6.09
CA ASN A 24 9.42 -0.07 -6.50
C ASN A 24 8.25 0.01 -7.48
N TYR A 25 7.48 1.10 -7.43
CA TYR A 25 6.27 1.29 -8.20
C TYR A 25 6.30 2.63 -8.91
N ASP A 26 6.02 2.62 -10.21
CA ASP A 26 6.07 3.84 -11.02
C ASP A 26 5.02 4.89 -10.59
N ILE A 27 3.86 4.43 -10.11
CA ILE A 27 2.85 5.32 -9.53
C ILE A 27 3.40 6.12 -8.36
N THR A 28 4.36 5.63 -7.56
CA THR A 28 4.80 6.38 -6.37
C THR A 28 5.79 7.49 -6.71
N ILE A 29 6.28 7.57 -7.95
CA ILE A 29 7.28 8.54 -8.37
C ILE A 29 6.67 9.94 -8.47
N LYS A 30 7.33 10.91 -7.82
CA LYS A 30 6.95 12.31 -7.85
C LYS A 30 6.89 12.87 -9.28
N ARG A 31 5.82 13.61 -9.59
CA ARG A 31 5.66 14.40 -10.81
C ARG A 31 5.94 15.88 -10.58
N ASN A 32 6.35 16.58 -11.63
CA ASN A 32 6.74 18.00 -11.55
C ASN A 32 5.71 18.95 -12.17
N ASP A 33 4.76 18.41 -12.93
CA ASP A 33 3.71 19.12 -13.65
C ASP A 33 2.38 19.18 -12.89
N SER A 34 2.24 18.45 -11.78
CA SER A 34 1.03 18.40 -10.95
C SER A 34 1.33 18.56 -9.46
N GLU A 35 0.32 18.98 -8.69
CA GLU A 35 0.39 18.97 -7.21
C GLU A 35 0.02 17.60 -6.60
N ILE A 36 -0.74 16.79 -7.34
CA ILE A 36 -1.09 15.39 -7.04
C ILE A 36 -1.25 14.58 -8.33
N HIS A 37 -1.17 13.26 -8.23
CA HIS A 37 -1.65 12.35 -9.27
C HIS A 37 -2.22 11.06 -8.67
N LYS A 38 -3.13 10.40 -9.40
CA LYS A 38 -3.82 9.18 -8.94
C LYS A 38 -3.58 7.95 -9.82
N THR A 39 -2.96 8.14 -10.99
CA THR A 39 -2.68 7.05 -11.94
C THR A 39 -1.35 7.23 -12.65
N ASP A 40 -0.65 6.12 -12.94
CA ASP A 40 0.58 6.05 -13.74
C ASP A 40 0.38 5.84 -15.25
N ALA A 41 -0.85 6.02 -15.76
CA ALA A 41 -1.25 5.83 -17.17
C ALA A 41 -0.33 6.45 -18.24
N ALA A 42 0.52 7.42 -17.87
CA ALA A 42 1.53 8.01 -18.75
C ALA A 42 2.76 7.10 -19.00
N ARG A 43 2.85 5.92 -18.39
CA ARG A 43 4.01 5.01 -18.48
C ARG A 43 3.63 3.64 -19.06
N GLU A 44 4.55 3.06 -19.83
CA GLU A 44 4.36 1.76 -20.53
C GLU A 44 4.12 0.56 -19.60
N SER A 45 4.51 0.69 -18.33
CA SER A 45 4.40 -0.36 -17.30
C SER A 45 2.95 -0.64 -16.90
N CYS A 46 2.02 0.28 -17.16
CA CYS A 46 0.61 0.09 -16.85
C CYS A 46 -0.21 -0.44 -18.04
N ARG A 47 -0.69 -1.68 -17.92
CA ARG A 47 -1.59 -2.28 -18.92
C ARG A 47 -3.07 -2.01 -18.66
N ASP A 48 -3.44 -1.79 -17.40
CA ASP A 48 -4.82 -1.61 -16.95
C ASP A 48 -4.84 -0.55 -15.86
N VAL A 49 -5.24 0.66 -16.23
CA VAL A 49 -5.21 1.83 -15.35
C VAL A 49 -6.20 1.73 -14.20
N HIS A 50 -7.17 0.81 -14.26
CA HIS A 50 -8.19 0.61 -13.23
C HIS A 50 -7.77 -0.42 -12.17
N LYS A 51 -6.50 -0.82 -12.17
CA LYS A 51 -5.98 -1.83 -11.24
C LYS A 51 -4.71 -1.37 -10.54
N PRO A 52 -4.55 -1.70 -9.25
CA PRO A 52 -3.27 -1.57 -8.58
C PRO A 52 -2.16 -2.35 -9.31
N PRO A 53 -0.92 -1.82 -9.38
CA PRO A 53 -0.50 -0.56 -8.78
C PRO A 53 -0.78 0.69 -9.64
N CYS A 54 -1.41 0.57 -10.81
CA CYS A 54 -1.57 1.68 -11.74
C CYS A 54 -2.48 2.83 -11.28
N SER A 55 -3.43 2.53 -10.41
CA SER A 55 -4.29 3.47 -9.70
C SER A 55 -4.75 2.82 -8.39
N GLY A 56 -5.37 3.60 -7.50
CA GLY A 56 -5.89 3.04 -6.25
C GLY A 56 -4.79 2.49 -5.33
N PHE A 57 -3.55 2.99 -5.45
CA PHE A 57 -2.39 2.39 -4.82
C PHE A 57 -1.47 3.42 -4.17
N VAL A 58 -0.98 3.10 -2.97
CA VAL A 58 0.19 3.73 -2.33
C VAL A 58 1.06 2.64 -1.71
N GLU A 59 2.36 2.86 -1.69
CA GLU A 59 3.31 1.99 -1.00
C GLU A 59 3.32 2.34 0.50
N VAL A 60 3.18 1.33 1.36
CA VAL A 60 2.94 1.48 2.81
C VAL A 60 4.11 2.09 3.62
N MET A 61 5.14 2.61 2.94
CA MET A 61 6.29 3.24 3.57
C MET A 61 5.98 4.60 4.20
N ALA A 62 5.10 5.41 3.59
CA ALA A 62 4.73 6.73 4.09
C ALA A 62 3.26 7.08 3.84
N PRO A 63 2.30 6.17 4.14
CA PRO A 63 0.90 6.44 3.90
C PRO A 63 0.35 7.45 4.91
N VAL A 64 -0.58 8.25 4.43
CA VAL A 64 -1.41 9.16 5.20
C VAL A 64 -2.85 8.74 4.96
N PHE A 65 -3.53 8.39 6.05
CA PHE A 65 -4.91 7.94 6.02
C PHE A 65 -5.83 9.01 6.61
N SER A 66 -7.03 9.14 6.06
CA SER A 66 -8.14 9.72 6.79
C SER A 66 -8.45 8.87 8.01
N ARG A 67 -9.22 9.44 8.95
CA ARG A 67 -9.60 8.73 10.16
C ARG A 67 -10.40 7.47 9.87
N ASP A 68 -11.26 7.49 8.85
CA ASP A 68 -12.16 6.39 8.55
C ASP A 68 -11.45 5.31 7.72
N ALA A 69 -10.60 5.71 6.76
CA ALA A 69 -9.70 4.79 6.08
C ALA A 69 -8.73 4.10 7.06
N TRP A 70 -8.16 4.85 8.01
CA TRP A 70 -7.27 4.30 9.03
C TRP A 70 -7.96 3.25 9.89
N ARG A 71 -9.21 3.49 10.31
CA ARG A 71 -9.98 2.49 11.06
C ARG A 71 -10.15 1.20 10.29
N CYS A 72 -10.45 1.26 8.99
CA CYS A 72 -10.53 0.06 8.17
C CYS A 72 -9.17 -0.64 8.07
N VAL A 73 -8.12 0.09 7.70
CA VAL A 73 -6.76 -0.46 7.54
C VAL A 73 -6.27 -1.09 8.85
N TRP A 74 -6.53 -0.47 9.99
CA TRP A 74 -6.19 -0.98 11.31
C TRP A 74 -6.74 -2.39 11.57
N HIS A 75 -7.97 -2.69 11.14
CA HIS A 75 -8.55 -4.04 11.29
C HIS A 75 -7.94 -5.07 10.32
N MET A 76 -7.28 -4.62 9.25
CA MET A 76 -6.54 -5.50 8.34
C MET A 76 -5.20 -5.92 8.92
N ILE A 77 -4.58 -5.09 9.76
CA ILE A 77 -3.32 -5.42 10.41
C ILE A 77 -3.58 -6.34 11.59
N GLN A 78 -2.99 -7.53 11.54
CA GLN A 78 -3.13 -8.56 12.57
C GLN A 78 -1.77 -9.21 12.93
N ASN A 79 -0.68 -8.59 12.50
CA ASN A 79 0.68 -8.97 12.88
C ASN A 79 1.34 -7.82 13.64
N ASP A 80 2.55 -8.07 14.14
CA ASP A 80 3.32 -7.13 14.93
C ASP A 80 3.88 -5.95 14.10
N PHE A 81 3.30 -5.66 12.93
CA PHE A 81 3.77 -4.68 11.94
C PHE A 81 5.22 -4.88 11.46
N VAL A 82 5.81 -6.05 11.77
CA VAL A 82 7.21 -6.36 11.47
C VAL A 82 7.41 -6.36 9.96
N HIS A 83 6.38 -6.75 9.19
CA HIS A 83 6.38 -6.66 7.74
C HIS A 83 4.98 -6.37 7.18
N ALA A 84 4.86 -5.32 6.37
CA ALA A 84 3.61 -4.87 5.74
C ALA A 84 3.41 -5.42 4.31
N TRP A 85 4.10 -6.50 3.95
CA TRP A 85 4.02 -7.09 2.61
C TRP A 85 2.62 -7.64 2.31
N GLY A 86 2.06 -7.17 1.20
CA GLY A 86 0.70 -7.48 0.77
C GLY A 86 -0.36 -6.55 1.35
N LEU A 87 -0.06 -5.73 2.38
CA LEU A 87 -1.03 -4.76 2.90
C LEU A 87 -1.32 -3.67 1.87
N ASP A 88 -0.28 -3.12 1.25
CA ASP A 88 -0.31 -2.16 0.13
C ASP A 88 -1.24 -2.58 -1.02
N SER A 89 -1.30 -3.87 -1.30
CA SER A 89 -2.14 -4.46 -2.36
C SER A 89 -3.63 -4.55 -1.98
N ASN A 90 -3.99 -4.23 -0.74
CA ASN A 90 -5.33 -4.46 -0.20
C ASN A 90 -5.97 -3.22 0.46
N ILE A 91 -5.21 -2.16 0.78
CA ILE A 91 -5.73 -0.93 1.40
C ILE A 91 -6.80 -0.22 0.58
N TRP A 92 -6.89 -0.49 -0.73
CA TRP A 92 -7.95 0.03 -1.60
C TRP A 92 -9.35 -0.36 -1.14
N ARG A 93 -9.50 -1.46 -0.38
CA ARG A 93 -10.77 -1.88 0.21
C ARG A 93 -11.30 -0.92 1.28
N CYS A 94 -10.46 -0.01 1.76
CA CYS A 94 -10.79 0.94 2.83
C CYS A 94 -11.29 2.29 2.34
N VAL A 95 -11.60 2.41 1.04
CA VAL A 95 -12.21 3.58 0.42
C VAL A 95 -13.32 3.15 -0.53
N HIS A 96 -14.19 4.07 -0.91
CA HIS A 96 -15.33 3.77 -1.79
C HIS A 96 -14.91 3.74 -3.26
N ASP A 97 -14.11 4.72 -3.68
CA ASP A 97 -13.59 4.86 -5.03
C ASP A 97 -12.05 4.96 -4.97
N PRO A 98 -11.32 3.84 -5.11
CA PRO A 98 -9.87 3.84 -5.01
C PRO A 98 -9.19 4.76 -6.02
N GLU A 99 -9.71 4.87 -7.24
CA GLU A 99 -9.11 5.66 -8.30
C GLU A 99 -9.19 7.15 -8.01
N GLU A 100 -10.24 7.57 -7.32
CA GLU A 100 -10.45 8.97 -6.95
C GLU A 100 -9.96 9.34 -5.54
N GLN A 101 -9.98 8.39 -4.60
CA GLN A 101 -9.70 8.67 -3.19
C GLN A 101 -8.29 8.25 -2.76
N ILE A 102 -7.52 7.60 -3.64
CA ILE A 102 -6.13 7.24 -3.39
C ILE A 102 -5.22 7.98 -4.36
N GLY A 103 -4.18 8.62 -3.85
CA GLY A 103 -3.28 9.37 -4.70
C GLY A 103 -1.97 9.79 -4.07
N ILE A 104 -1.06 10.22 -4.91
CA ILE A 104 0.27 10.70 -4.55
C ILE A 104 0.24 12.22 -4.51
N VAL A 105 0.78 12.79 -3.44
CA VAL A 105 0.94 14.24 -3.28
C VAL A 105 2.30 14.63 -3.85
N ASP A 106 2.33 15.15 -5.07
CA ASP A 106 3.56 15.56 -5.78
C ASP A 106 4.17 16.87 -5.28
N ALA A 107 3.35 17.72 -4.69
CA ALA A 107 3.80 18.98 -4.08
C ALA A 107 4.72 18.74 -2.87
N GLN A 108 4.73 17.52 -2.33
CA GLN A 108 5.61 17.07 -1.26
C GLN A 108 6.34 15.82 -1.73
N TYR A 109 7.57 15.61 -1.27
CA TYR A 109 8.30 14.41 -1.66
C TYR A 109 9.20 13.91 -0.55
N LEU A 110 9.59 12.65 -0.68
CA LEU A 110 10.54 11.99 0.21
C LEU A 110 11.53 11.16 -0.60
N VAL A 111 12.72 11.00 -0.04
CA VAL A 111 13.77 10.15 -0.59
C VAL A 111 13.70 8.80 0.10
N HIS A 112 13.44 7.74 -0.65
CA HIS A 112 13.40 6.39 -0.13
C HIS A 112 14.78 5.74 -0.27
N HIS A 113 15.48 5.50 0.84
CA HIS A 113 16.82 4.89 0.80
C HIS A 113 16.82 3.35 0.82
N ALA A 114 15.63 2.70 0.87
CA ALA A 114 15.48 1.25 0.96
C ALA A 114 16.33 0.59 2.06
N VAL A 115 16.58 1.31 3.16
CA VAL A 115 17.35 0.82 4.31
C VAL A 115 16.44 -0.05 5.17
N PRO A 116 16.69 -1.36 5.28
CA PRO A 116 15.79 -2.22 6.03
C PRO A 116 15.99 -2.03 7.53
N THR A 117 14.88 -1.85 8.26
CA THR A 117 14.88 -1.56 9.70
C THR A 117 15.26 -2.77 10.57
N LEU A 118 15.13 -4.00 10.04
CA LEU A 118 15.37 -5.26 10.76
C LEU A 118 16.55 -6.07 10.21
N GLN A 119 17.64 -5.40 9.82
CA GLN A 119 18.80 -6.06 9.21
C GLN A 119 19.88 -6.55 10.17
N GLY A 120 19.97 -5.99 11.39
CA GLY A 120 21.19 -6.07 12.22
C GLY A 120 21.03 -6.58 13.66
N GLN A 121 19.85 -6.99 14.11
CA GLN A 121 19.61 -7.38 15.51
C GLN A 121 19.68 -8.89 15.79
N GLY A 122 20.32 -9.70 14.93
CA GLY A 122 20.51 -11.12 15.18
C GLY A 122 21.67 -11.72 14.40
N GLU A 123 22.41 -12.64 15.03
CA GLU A 123 23.37 -13.49 14.32
C GLU A 123 22.62 -14.34 13.28
N LYS A 124 23.22 -14.55 12.10
CA LYS A 124 22.58 -15.29 10.99
C LYS A 124 22.12 -16.71 11.37
N GLU A 125 22.72 -17.28 12.40
CA GLU A 125 22.54 -18.66 12.87
C GLU A 125 21.80 -18.78 14.21
N LYS A 126 21.32 -17.65 14.77
CA LYS A 126 20.55 -17.63 16.03
C LYS A 126 19.08 -17.34 15.78
N GLU A 127 18.27 -17.78 16.74
CA GLU A 127 16.85 -17.46 16.84
C GLU A 127 16.65 -15.93 16.79
N GLY A 128 15.76 -15.44 15.91
CA GLY A 128 15.57 -14.02 15.62
C GLY A 128 16.54 -13.43 14.59
N GLY A 129 17.35 -14.27 13.93
CA GLY A 129 18.25 -13.86 12.86
C GLY A 129 17.51 -13.43 11.58
N ARG A 130 18.21 -12.70 10.69
CA ARG A 130 17.64 -12.15 9.44
C ARG A 130 16.90 -13.18 8.57
N SER A 131 17.37 -14.43 8.54
CA SER A 131 16.73 -15.50 7.75
C SER A 131 15.37 -15.90 8.33
N GLU A 132 15.28 -16.01 9.66
CA GLU A 132 14.05 -16.36 10.36
C GLU A 132 13.03 -15.24 10.30
N VAL A 133 13.47 -13.98 10.48
CA VAL A 133 12.64 -12.78 10.28
C VAL A 133 12.03 -12.78 8.88
N ARG A 134 12.82 -13.13 7.86
CA ARG A 134 12.34 -13.24 6.48
C ARG A 134 11.42 -14.45 6.26
N ALA A 135 11.68 -15.59 6.89
CA ALA A 135 10.79 -16.75 6.82
C ALA A 135 9.41 -16.41 7.43
N ARG A 136 9.42 -15.80 8.62
CA ARG A 136 8.21 -15.31 9.30
C ARG A 136 7.44 -14.29 8.47
N GLN A 137 8.13 -13.37 7.78
CA GLN A 137 7.51 -12.43 6.84
C GLN A 137 6.67 -13.14 5.77
N PHE A 138 7.22 -14.20 5.16
CA PHE A 138 6.51 -14.94 4.11
C PHE A 138 5.31 -15.73 4.66
N GLU A 139 5.43 -16.29 5.87
CA GLU A 139 4.33 -16.97 6.56
C GLU A 139 3.19 -16.01 6.88
N GLU A 140 3.51 -14.84 7.43
CA GLU A 140 2.53 -13.79 7.75
C GLU A 140 1.83 -13.28 6.48
N MET A 141 2.58 -13.04 5.40
CA MET A 141 2.01 -12.66 4.11
C MET A 141 1.06 -13.73 3.57
N ARG A 142 1.42 -15.02 3.68
CA ARG A 142 0.55 -16.12 3.25
C ARG A 142 -0.73 -16.17 4.08
N ALA A 143 -0.62 -16.06 5.41
CA ALA A 143 -1.76 -16.04 6.30
C ALA A 143 -2.68 -14.84 6.00
N PHE A 144 -2.11 -13.66 5.76
CA PHE A 144 -2.86 -12.47 5.37
C PHE A 144 -3.63 -12.68 4.06
N ARG A 145 -2.96 -13.20 3.03
CA ARG A 145 -3.60 -13.50 1.73
C ARG A 145 -4.75 -14.50 1.87
N SER A 146 -4.58 -15.55 2.67
CA SER A 146 -5.65 -16.52 2.94
C SER A 146 -6.87 -15.82 3.53
N ARG A 147 -6.69 -15.02 4.60
CA ARG A 147 -7.80 -14.33 5.27
C ARG A 147 -8.55 -13.37 4.35
N VAL A 148 -7.81 -12.63 3.51
CA VAL A 148 -8.45 -11.73 2.53
C VAL A 148 -9.25 -12.54 1.51
N SER A 149 -8.72 -13.65 1.01
CA SER A 149 -9.45 -14.54 0.10
C SER A 149 -10.70 -15.11 0.75
N ASP A 150 -10.61 -15.59 1.98
CA ASP A 150 -11.75 -16.13 2.73
C ASP A 150 -12.83 -15.06 2.93
N ALA A 151 -12.45 -13.80 3.21
CA ALA A 151 -13.37 -12.69 3.33
C ALA A 151 -14.04 -12.31 2.00
N ASP A 152 -13.30 -12.36 0.89
CA ASP A 152 -13.84 -12.12 -0.45
C ASP A 152 -14.87 -13.22 -0.82
N ASP A 153 -14.57 -14.49 -0.50
CA ASP A 153 -15.48 -15.63 -0.70
C ASP A 153 -16.75 -15.50 0.18
N GLU A 154 -16.61 -15.11 1.45
CA GLU A 154 -17.75 -14.84 2.32
C GLU A 154 -18.65 -13.72 1.79
N LEU A 155 -18.05 -12.63 1.30
CA LEU A 155 -18.79 -11.51 0.72
C LEU A 155 -19.53 -11.93 -0.55
N ALA A 156 -18.88 -12.71 -1.43
CA ALA A 156 -19.50 -13.26 -2.63
C ALA A 156 -20.70 -14.15 -2.29
N ASN A 157 -20.54 -15.07 -1.34
CA ASN A 157 -21.61 -15.97 -0.88
C ASN A 157 -22.80 -15.20 -0.29
N ARG A 158 -22.54 -14.19 0.54
CA ARG A 158 -23.61 -13.32 1.09
C ARG A 158 -24.35 -12.60 -0.03
N THR A 159 -23.63 -12.06 -1.01
CA THR A 159 -24.22 -11.33 -2.14
C THR A 159 -25.12 -12.24 -2.98
N SER A 160 -24.67 -13.47 -3.28
CA SER A 160 -25.48 -14.46 -3.98
C SER A 160 -26.71 -14.90 -3.20
N SER A 161 -26.62 -15.00 -1.86
CA SER A 161 -27.75 -15.36 -1.01
C SER A 161 -28.84 -14.28 -0.91
N ILE A 162 -28.49 -13.01 -1.14
CA ILE A 162 -29.44 -11.88 -1.15
C ILE A 162 -30.19 -11.79 -2.50
N GLN A 163 -29.62 -12.36 -3.56
CA GLN A 163 -30.18 -12.33 -4.92
C GLN A 163 -31.11 -13.51 -5.25
N ASN A 164 -31.19 -14.53 -4.38
CA ASN A 164 -32.11 -15.66 -4.46
C ASN A 164 -33.26 -15.52 -3.46
#